data_AF-A0A9E6MUD1-F1
#
_entry.id   AF-A0A9E6MUD1-F1
#
_cell.length_a   1.000
_cell.length_b   1.000
_cell.length_c   1.000
_cell.angle_alpha   90.00
_cell.angle_beta   90.00
_cell.angle_gamma   90.00
#
_symmetry.space_group_name_H-M   'P 1'
#
loop_
_entity.id
_entity.type
_entity.pdbx_description
1 polymer ?
#
loop_
_entity_poly.entity_id
_entity_poly.type
_entity_poly.pdbx_seq_one_letter_code
_entity_poly.pdbx_strand_id
1 'polypeptide(L)'
;MSKRTLTSGERIQNARDISSVAYHNELSKVVREAFKSLPDAEVRRLVNLCSIGRSCIVEVPLSETFKKEYVYDINNVISMSPLFKSIQRIDFLIKENEGFARIWLHGNIRKFLPKNHTLYRS
;
A
#
# COMPACT_ATOMS: atom_id res chain seq x y z
N MET A 1 32.39 3.75 28.45
CA MET A 1 31.05 3.68 27.85
C MET A 1 30.79 2.24 27.44
N SER A 2 29.81 1.56 28.05
CA SER A 2 29.49 0.16 27.71
C SER A 2 28.74 0.11 26.39
N LYS A 3 29.32 -0.55 25.36
CA LYS A 3 28.60 -0.89 24.13
C LYS A 3 27.65 -2.03 24.48
N ARG A 4 26.37 -1.72 24.74
CA ARG A 4 25.32 -2.75 24.86
C ARG A 4 25.22 -3.50 23.53
N THR A 5 25.67 -4.75 23.53
CA THR A 5 25.44 -5.68 22.42
C THR A 5 23.98 -6.08 22.43
N LEU A 6 23.24 -5.72 21.38
CA LEU A 6 21.84 -6.12 21.22
C LEU A 6 21.73 -7.65 21.24
N THR A 7 20.74 -8.16 21.97
CA THR A 7 20.37 -9.57 21.98
C THR A 7 19.90 -10.01 20.59
N SER A 8 19.92 -11.31 20.32
CA SER A 8 19.41 -11.86 19.05
C SER A 8 17.93 -11.50 18.82
N GLY A 9 17.11 -11.45 19.88
CA GLY A 9 15.71 -11.03 19.81
C GLY A 9 15.56 -9.56 19.41
N GLU A 10 16.33 -8.67 20.02
CA GLU A 10 16.33 -7.23 19.66
C GLU A 10 16.82 -6.99 18.23
N ARG A 11 17.79 -7.78 17.75
CA ARG A 11 18.26 -7.73 16.36
C ARG A 11 17.17 -8.17 15.38
N ILE A 12 16.44 -9.24 15.69
CA ILE A 12 15.32 -9.72 14.87
C ILE A 12 14.18 -8.70 14.86
N GLN A 13 13.83 -8.13 16.02
CA GLN A 13 12.78 -7.12 16.10
C GLN A 13 13.18 -5.83 15.36
N ASN A 14 14.41 -5.33 15.56
CA ASN A 14 14.91 -4.19 14.80
C ASN A 14 14.92 -4.45 13.29
N ALA A 15 15.32 -5.65 12.85
CA ALA A 15 15.27 -6.01 11.44
C ALA A 15 13.83 -6.01 10.90
N ARG A 16 12.87 -6.51 11.69
CA ARG A 16 11.44 -6.47 11.37
C ARG A 16 10.87 -5.06 11.37
N ASP A 17 11.29 -4.20 12.28
CA ASP A 17 10.81 -2.82 12.37
C ASP A 17 11.33 -2.00 11.18
N ILE A 18 12.61 -2.18 10.83
CA ILE A 18 13.20 -1.56 9.63
C ILE A 18 12.51 -2.05 8.36
N SER A 19 12.28 -3.36 8.23
CA SER A 19 11.59 -3.90 7.04
C SER A 19 10.13 -3.45 6.99
N SER A 20 9.44 -3.39 8.12
CA SER A 20 8.06 -2.88 8.23
C SER A 20 7.94 -1.44 7.73
N VAL A 21 8.89 -0.56 8.10
CA VAL A 21 8.93 0.82 7.59
C VAL A 21 9.15 0.84 6.07
N ALA A 22 10.05 -0.01 5.56
CA ALA A 22 10.30 -0.10 4.12
C ALA A 22 9.04 -0.52 3.35
N TYR A 23 8.35 -1.57 3.80
CA TYR A 23 7.11 -2.04 3.18
C TYR A 23 5.95 -1.06 3.34
N HIS A 24 5.87 -0.37 4.48
CA HIS A 24 4.91 0.71 4.67
C HIS A 24 5.11 1.83 3.65
N ASN A 25 6.34 2.28 3.47
CA ASN A 25 6.68 3.32 2.51
C ASN A 25 6.43 2.87 1.07
N GLU A 26 6.81 1.64 0.73
CA GLU A 26 6.59 1.08 -0.60
C GLU A 26 5.10 0.94 -0.92
N LEU A 27 4.31 0.37 -0.01
CA LEU A 27 2.86 0.24 -0.21
C LEU A 27 2.19 1.62 -0.36
N SER A 28 2.59 2.62 0.45
CA SER A 28 2.06 3.98 0.31
C SER A 28 2.40 4.59 -1.06
N LYS A 29 3.65 4.41 -1.51
CA LYS A 29 4.14 4.89 -2.80
C LYS A 29 3.37 4.24 -3.95
N VAL A 30 3.27 2.90 -3.94
CA VAL A 30 2.61 2.10 -4.97
C VAL A 30 1.16 2.53 -5.14
N VAL A 31 0.39 2.65 -4.05
CA VAL A 31 -1.02 3.06 -4.14
C VAL A 31 -1.15 4.52 -4.62
N ARG A 32 -0.27 5.42 -4.19
CA ARG A 32 -0.28 6.84 -4.63
C ARG A 32 0.00 6.97 -6.12
N GLU A 33 1.00 6.27 -6.64
CA GLU A 33 1.33 6.29 -8.06
C GLU A 33 0.19 5.67 -8.90
N ALA A 34 -0.50 4.66 -8.38
CA ALA A 34 -1.70 4.09 -9.02
C ALA A 34 -2.81 5.14 -9.22
N PHE A 35 -3.00 6.06 -8.26
CA PHE A 35 -3.98 7.14 -8.41
C PHE A 35 -3.48 8.28 -9.29
N LYS A 36 -2.18 8.55 -9.28
CA LYS A 36 -1.57 9.62 -10.08
C LYS A 36 -1.62 9.34 -11.58
N SER A 37 -1.64 8.07 -11.99
CA SER A 37 -1.79 7.66 -13.39
C SER A 37 -3.24 7.73 -13.89
N LEU A 38 -4.22 7.98 -13.02
CA LEU A 38 -5.63 8.06 -13.39
C LEU A 38 -6.06 9.51 -13.69
N PRO A 39 -6.96 9.72 -14.67
CA PRO A 39 -7.58 11.02 -14.89
C PRO A 39 -8.39 11.49 -13.67
N ASP A 40 -8.44 12.79 -13.41
CA ASP A 40 -9.22 13.38 -12.29
C ASP A 40 -10.68 12.92 -12.24
N ALA A 41 -11.33 12.78 -13.40
CA ALA A 41 -12.71 12.28 -13.50
C ALA A 41 -12.85 10.83 -13.01
N GLU A 42 -11.85 10.00 -13.33
CA GLU A 42 -11.78 8.60 -12.88
C GLU A 42 -11.57 8.55 -11.36
N VAL A 43 -10.63 9.35 -10.83
CA VAL A 43 -10.38 9.45 -9.39
C VAL A 43 -11.66 9.86 -8.64
N ARG A 44 -12.38 10.88 -9.13
CA ARG A 44 -13.67 11.29 -8.56
C ARG A 44 -14.68 10.15 -8.55
N ARG A 45 -14.78 9.38 -9.65
CA ARG A 45 -15.67 8.22 -9.73
C ARG A 45 -15.32 7.16 -8.69
N LEU A 46 -14.04 6.80 -8.56
CA LEU A 46 -13.58 5.81 -7.59
C LEU A 46 -13.82 6.24 -6.15
N VAL A 47 -13.55 7.51 -5.81
CA VAL A 47 -13.82 8.05 -4.47
C VAL A 47 -15.31 8.01 -4.15
N ASN A 48 -16.18 8.36 -5.11
CA ASN A 48 -17.62 8.30 -4.92
C ASN A 48 -18.11 6.85 -4.74
N LEU A 49 -17.62 5.91 -5.56
CA LEU A 49 -17.93 4.48 -5.43
C LEU A 49 -17.57 3.96 -4.03
N CYS A 50 -16.35 4.27 -3.55
CA CYS A 50 -15.92 3.83 -2.23
C CYS A 50 -16.66 4.52 -1.08
N SER A 51 -17.09 5.77 -1.26
CA SER A 51 -17.88 6.50 -0.27
C SER A 51 -19.29 5.93 -0.09
N ILE A 52 -19.88 5.30 -1.12
CA ILE A 52 -21.18 4.61 -1.04
C ILE A 52 -21.06 3.13 -0.65
N GLY A 53 -19.88 2.71 -0.15
CA GLY A 53 -19.65 1.35 0.34
C GLY A 53 -19.31 0.31 -0.74
N ARG A 54 -19.09 0.73 -2.00
CA ARG A 54 -18.60 -0.21 -3.04
C ARG A 54 -17.09 -0.30 -3.01
N SER A 55 -16.54 -1.47 -3.33
CA SER A 55 -15.09 -1.60 -3.52
C SER A 55 -14.69 -1.15 -4.93
N CYS A 56 -13.48 -0.61 -5.06
CA CYS A 56 -12.85 -0.39 -6.35
C CYS A 56 -11.52 -1.14 -6.44
N ILE A 57 -10.95 -1.20 -7.64
CA ILE A 57 -9.69 -1.88 -7.92
C ILE A 57 -8.76 -0.88 -8.60
N VAL A 58 -7.51 -0.85 -8.17
CA VAL A 58 -6.41 -0.24 -8.92
C VAL A 58 -5.38 -1.30 -9.25
N GLU A 59 -4.79 -1.22 -10.44
CA GLU A 59 -3.72 -2.11 -10.89
C GLU A 59 -2.38 -1.38 -10.83
N VAL A 60 -1.35 -2.07 -10.36
CA VAL A 60 0.00 -1.54 -10.23
C VAL A 60 1.02 -2.57 -10.73
N PRO A 61 2.10 -2.16 -11.41
CA PRO A 61 3.17 -3.09 -11.77
C PRO A 61 3.88 -3.60 -10.52
N LEU A 62 4.41 -4.83 -10.57
CA LEU A 62 5.29 -5.33 -9.52
C LEU A 62 6.65 -4.62 -9.58
N SER A 63 7.29 -4.49 -8.43
CA SER A 63 8.65 -3.94 -8.30
C SER A 63 9.54 -4.91 -7.51
N GLU A 64 10.84 -4.63 -7.48
CA GLU A 64 11.79 -5.41 -6.68
C GLU A 64 11.40 -5.49 -5.20
N THR A 65 10.68 -4.49 -4.68
CA THR A 65 10.25 -4.37 -3.27
C THR A 65 8.74 -4.56 -3.09
N PHE A 66 7.98 -4.69 -4.18
CA PHE A 66 6.54 -4.94 -4.18
C PHE A 66 6.21 -6.10 -5.13
N LYS A 67 6.44 -7.32 -4.64
CA LYS A 67 6.24 -8.58 -5.36
C LYS A 67 5.67 -9.64 -4.42
N LYS A 68 5.18 -10.73 -5.02
CA LYS A 68 4.46 -11.82 -4.33
C LYS A 68 5.23 -12.40 -3.13
N GLU A 69 6.56 -12.44 -3.19
CA GLU A 69 7.43 -12.93 -2.11
C GLU A 69 7.24 -12.18 -0.79
N TYR A 70 6.81 -10.91 -0.85
CA TYR A 70 6.62 -10.05 0.32
C TYR A 70 5.16 -9.94 0.78
N VAL A 71 4.27 -10.80 0.27
CA VAL A 71 2.83 -10.74 0.60
C VAL A 71 2.55 -10.82 2.10
N TYR A 72 3.33 -11.61 2.84
CA TYR A 72 3.19 -11.73 4.29
C TYR A 72 3.47 -10.40 5.00
N ASP A 73 4.60 -9.77 4.68
CA ASP A 73 5.01 -8.50 5.27
C ASP A 73 4.03 -7.37 4.89
N ILE A 74 3.59 -7.35 3.63
CA ILE A 74 2.60 -6.38 3.13
C ILE A 74 1.27 -6.54 3.87
N ASN A 75 0.78 -7.77 4.04
CA ASN A 75 -0.45 -8.04 4.79
C ASN A 75 -0.33 -7.63 6.26
N ASN A 76 0.84 -7.83 6.87
CA ASN A 76 1.12 -7.39 8.23
C ASN A 76 1.12 -5.86 8.35
N VAL A 77 1.70 -5.16 7.37
CA VAL A 77 1.64 -3.69 7.31
C VAL A 77 0.19 -3.19 7.17
N ILE A 78 -0.62 -3.86 6.34
CA ILE A 78 -2.04 -3.52 6.15
C ILE A 78 -2.82 -3.69 7.45
N SER A 79 -2.60 -4.78 8.19
CA SER A 79 -3.31 -5.06 9.44
C SER A 79 -2.94 -4.08 10.56
N MET A 80 -1.67 -3.68 10.63
CA MET A 80 -1.14 -2.85 11.72
C MET A 80 -1.33 -1.35 11.50
N SER A 81 -1.40 -0.87 10.25
CA SER A 81 -1.43 0.56 9.97
C SER A 81 -2.85 1.08 9.68
N PRO A 82 -3.37 2.05 10.46
CA PRO A 82 -4.64 2.72 10.17
C PRO A 82 -4.69 3.36 8.78
N LEU A 83 -3.54 3.76 8.24
CA LEU A 83 -3.39 4.30 6.89
C LEU A 83 -3.94 3.33 5.84
N PHE A 84 -3.73 2.03 6.02
CA PHE A 84 -4.07 1.01 5.05
C PHE A 84 -5.41 0.30 5.31
N LYS A 85 -6.21 0.75 6.28
CA LYS A 85 -7.58 0.23 6.53
C LYS A 85 -8.53 0.26 5.32
N SER A 86 -8.19 1.05 4.31
CA SER A 86 -8.98 1.14 3.08
C SER A 86 -8.54 0.14 2.02
N ILE A 87 -7.47 -0.63 2.26
CA ILE A 87 -7.05 -1.76 1.44
C ILE A 87 -7.73 -3.01 2.02
N GLN A 88 -8.58 -3.64 1.23
CA GLN A 88 -9.24 -4.89 1.64
C GLN A 88 -8.39 -6.12 1.33
N ARG A 89 -7.69 -6.09 0.19
CA ARG A 89 -7.01 -7.25 -0.38
C ARG A 89 -6.02 -6.79 -1.45
N ILE A 90 -4.93 -7.54 -1.58
CA ILE A 90 -3.99 -7.42 -2.70
C ILE A 90 -3.82 -8.79 -3.35
N ASP A 91 -4.04 -8.87 -4.65
CA ASP A 91 -3.72 -10.05 -5.46
C ASP A 91 -2.49 -9.79 -6.31
N PHE A 92 -1.55 -10.74 -6.31
CA PHE A 92 -0.38 -10.71 -7.19
C PHE A 92 -0.62 -11.61 -8.39
N LEU A 93 -0.61 -11.03 -9.59
CA LEU A 93 -0.91 -11.68 -10.85
C LEU A 93 0.29 -11.59 -11.80
N ILE A 94 0.46 -12.62 -12.63
CA ILE A 94 1.48 -12.67 -13.69
C ILE A 94 0.72 -12.75 -15.02
N LYS A 95 0.96 -11.82 -15.93
CA LYS A 95 0.39 -11.82 -17.27
C LYS A 95 1.49 -11.53 -18.28
N GLU A 96 1.65 -12.40 -19.28
CA GLU A 96 2.56 -12.16 -20.42
C GLU A 96 4.00 -11.80 -19.99
N ASN A 97 4.54 -12.49 -18.98
CA ASN A 97 5.86 -12.24 -18.35
C ASN A 97 6.00 -10.92 -17.57
N GLU A 98 4.95 -10.10 -17.51
CA GLU A 98 4.88 -8.92 -16.66
C GLU A 98 3.99 -9.17 -15.43
N GLY A 99 4.53 -8.86 -14.25
CA GLY A 99 3.80 -8.97 -13.00
C GLY A 99 3.01 -7.70 -12.71
N PHE A 100 1.78 -7.84 -12.21
CA PHE A 100 1.02 -6.74 -11.63
C PHE A 100 0.32 -7.16 -10.34
N ALA A 101 -0.05 -6.19 -9.50
CA ALA A 101 -0.92 -6.42 -8.36
C ALA A 101 -2.27 -5.71 -8.55
N ARG A 102 -3.34 -6.37 -8.12
CA ARG A 102 -4.68 -5.78 -7.96
C ARG A 102 -4.89 -5.40 -6.51
N ILE A 103 -5.09 -4.13 -6.26
CA ILE A 103 -5.34 -3.60 -4.92
C ILE A 103 -6.83 -3.26 -4.82
N TRP A 104 -7.54 -4.00 -3.97
CA TRP A 104 -8.95 -3.76 -3.68
C TRP A 104 -9.08 -2.71 -2.60
N LEU A 105 -9.78 -1.63 -2.92
CA LEU A 105 -9.95 -0.48 -2.05
C LEU A 105 -11.41 -0.27 -1.65
N HIS A 106 -11.63 0.16 -0.41
CA HIS A 106 -12.96 0.40 0.14
C HIS A 106 -12.95 1.55 1.17
N GLY A 107 -14.10 2.21 1.33
CA GLY A 107 -14.28 3.29 2.29
C GLY A 107 -13.51 4.56 1.93
N ASN A 108 -12.87 5.21 2.91
CA ASN A 108 -12.18 6.48 2.67
C ASN A 108 -10.81 6.31 1.99
N ILE A 109 -10.79 6.32 0.66
CA ILE A 109 -9.57 6.20 -0.15
C ILE A 109 -8.85 7.54 -0.40
N ARG A 110 -9.41 8.69 0.03
CA ARG A 110 -8.86 10.03 -0.25
C ARG A 110 -7.43 10.23 0.26
N LYS A 111 -7.07 9.52 1.34
CA LYS A 111 -5.73 9.52 1.95
C LYS A 111 -4.60 9.08 1.01
N PHE A 112 -4.93 8.31 -0.03
CA PHE A 112 -3.97 7.84 -1.03
C PHE A 112 -3.82 8.77 -2.23
N LEU A 113 -4.65 9.82 -2.32
CA LEU A 113 -4.54 10.76 -3.43
C LEU A 113 -3.25 11.58 -3.32
N PRO A 114 -2.71 12.04 -4.46
CA PRO A 114 -1.65 13.05 -4.47
C PRO A 114 -2.05 14.28 -3.64
N LYS A 115 -1.10 14.87 -2.90
CA LYS A 115 -1.40 16.01 -2.01
C LYS A 115 -1.98 17.23 -2.72
N ASN A 116 -1.71 17.36 -4.01
CA ASN A 116 -2.21 18.42 -4.90
C ASN A 116 -3.58 18.09 -5.53
N HIS A 117 -4.10 16.87 -5.36
CA HIS A 117 -5.41 16.52 -5.89
C HIS A 117 -6.53 17.21 -5.10
N THR A 118 -7.52 17.77 -5.79
CA THR A 118 -8.62 18.55 -5.17
C THR A 118 -9.35 17.80 -4.06
N LEU A 119 -9.59 16.50 -4.25
CA LEU A 119 -10.24 15.64 -3.26
C LEU A 119 -9.35 15.19 -2.08
N TYR A 120 -8.06 15.52 -2.05
CA TYR A 120 -7.16 15.07 -0.98
C TYR A 120 -7.52 15.66 0.39
N ARG A 121 -8.08 16.87 0.41
CA ARG A 121 -8.46 17.61 1.63
C ARG A 121 -9.97 17.67 1.88
N SER A 122 -10.76 17.02 1.03
CA SER A 122 -12.23 17.04 1.06
C SER A 122 -12.82 16.00 1.99
#